data_AF-A0A1E5A9Y4-F1
#
_entry.id   AF-A0A1E5A9Y4-F1
#
_cell.length_a   1.000
_cell.length_b   1.000
_cell.length_c   1.000
_cell.angle_alpha   90.00
_cell.angle_beta   90.00
_cell.angle_gamma   90.00
#
_symmetry.space_group_name_H-M   'P 1'
#
loop_
_entity.id
_entity.type
_entity.pdbx_description
1 polymer ?
#
loop_
_entity_poly.entity_id
_entity_poly.type
_entity_poly.pdbx_seq_one_letter_code
_entity_poly.pdbx_strand_id
1 'polypeptide(L)'
;MAPSNDPVEFVERGIEKLHTRMIFYLKKVWKRVRSLLMPLRKFMKKMLSAAKSIAKTVGKKAVAQVTSAGQTVLSLLDRVEQMLKAMIKLGQRILDTIRKTTDRARLVKVLKTVVRKYVEMFRQIWGWVQEIWEQIGVLDTALMILNRFASVLQIVFGWIKELTTILGGVKKVKGMLKKVVKTLRLEMKEAIRLLKDVAKLPVPKGT
;
A
#
# COMPACT_ATOMS: atom_id res chain seq x y z
N MET A 1 -13.42 36.39 -19.03
CA MET A 1 -12.14 35.63 -19.16
C MET A 1 -12.41 34.44 -20.04
N ALA A 2 -11.75 34.33 -21.20
CA ALA A 2 -11.92 33.17 -22.07
C ALA A 2 -11.44 31.90 -21.34
N PRO A 3 -12.16 30.77 -21.42
CA PRO A 3 -11.70 29.53 -20.84
C PRO A 3 -10.34 29.20 -21.46
N SER A 4 -9.36 28.93 -20.59
CA SER A 4 -8.04 28.43 -20.98
C SER A 4 -8.24 27.24 -21.93
N ASN A 5 -7.88 27.43 -23.20
CA ASN A 5 -7.92 26.39 -24.23
C ASN A 5 -6.76 25.40 -24.08
N ASP A 6 -6.10 25.33 -22.92
CA ASP A 6 -4.97 24.43 -22.70
C ASP A 6 -5.47 22.99 -22.53
N PRO A 7 -5.24 22.11 -23.53
CA PRO A 7 -5.72 20.74 -23.47
C PRO A 7 -5.01 19.91 -22.38
N VAL A 8 -3.99 20.45 -21.72
CA VAL A 8 -3.21 19.75 -20.67
C VAL A 8 -3.66 20.13 -19.26
N GLU A 9 -4.47 21.17 -19.08
CA GLU A 9 -4.86 21.66 -17.75
C GLU A 9 -5.61 20.61 -16.91
N PHE A 10 -6.46 19.80 -17.55
CA PHE A 10 -7.13 18.69 -16.86
C PHE A 10 -6.14 17.62 -16.37
N VAL A 11 -5.02 17.45 -17.08
CA VAL A 11 -3.96 16.50 -16.73
C VAL A 11 -3.25 16.97 -15.48
N GLU A 12 -2.90 18.25 -15.41
CA GLU A 12 -2.29 18.86 -14.24
C GLU A 12 -3.18 18.67 -13.01
N ARG A 13 -4.44 19.10 -13.08
CA ARG A 13 -5.41 18.96 -11.97
C ARG A 13 -5.60 17.50 -11.54
N GLY A 14 -5.67 16.57 -12.50
CA GLY A 14 -5.79 15.15 -12.23
C GLY A 14 -4.56 14.59 -11.50
N ILE A 15 -3.36 14.96 -11.94
CA ILE A 15 -2.11 14.55 -11.29
C ILE A 15 -1.95 15.20 -9.92
N GLU A 16 -2.25 16.48 -9.75
CA GLU A 16 -2.19 17.18 -8.46
C GLU A 16 -3.08 16.50 -7.41
N LYS A 17 -4.32 16.18 -7.80
CA LYS A 17 -5.28 15.47 -6.93
C LYS A 17 -4.71 14.12 -6.50
N LEU A 18 -4.26 13.29 -7.44
CA LEU A 18 -3.72 11.95 -7.14
C LEU A 18 -2.42 12.04 -6.33
N HIS A 19 -1.54 12.99 -6.64
CA HIS A 19 -0.28 13.21 -5.94
C HIS A 19 -0.52 13.58 -4.47
N THR A 20 -1.44 14.50 -4.22
CA THR A 20 -1.87 14.88 -2.86
C THR A 20 -2.38 13.68 -2.07
N ARG A 21 -3.17 12.80 -2.71
CA ARG A 21 -3.64 11.55 -2.09
C ARG A 21 -2.49 10.62 -1.75
N MET A 22 -1.53 10.43 -2.66
CA MET A 22 -0.37 9.56 -2.39
C MET A 22 0.48 10.05 -1.22
N ILE A 23 0.67 11.37 -1.10
CA ILE A 23 1.32 11.98 0.07
C ILE A 23 0.55 11.66 1.35
N PHE A 24 -0.78 11.82 1.34
CA PHE A 24 -1.63 11.48 2.49
C PHE A 24 -1.48 10.01 2.88
N TYR A 25 -1.55 9.09 1.91
CA TYR A 25 -1.37 7.66 2.20
C TYR A 25 -0.01 7.38 2.81
N LEU A 26 1.08 7.90 2.24
CA LEU A 26 2.42 7.67 2.78
C LEU A 26 2.57 8.24 4.20
N LYS A 27 2.27 9.53 4.38
CA LYS A 27 2.59 10.26 5.62
C LYS A 27 1.65 9.95 6.77
N LYS A 28 0.38 9.62 6.51
CA LYS A 28 -0.65 9.42 7.54
C LYS A 28 -1.03 7.96 7.68
N VAL A 29 -1.52 7.35 6.61
CA VAL A 29 -2.08 5.99 6.66
C VAL A 29 -0.97 4.96 6.84
N TRP A 30 0.01 4.95 5.93
CA TRP A 30 1.07 3.94 5.89
C TRP A 30 1.97 4.01 7.10
N LYS A 31 2.37 5.23 7.51
CA LYS A 31 3.11 5.46 8.75
C LYS A 31 2.42 4.81 9.96
N ARG A 32 1.10 4.97 10.08
CA ARG A 32 0.32 4.40 11.18
C ARG A 32 0.19 2.87 11.08
N VAL A 33 -0.09 2.34 9.88
CA VAL A 33 -0.12 0.89 9.63
C VAL A 33 1.21 0.25 10.01
N ARG A 34 2.33 0.82 9.54
CA ARG A 34 3.68 0.35 9.86
C ARG A 34 3.93 0.37 11.36
N SER A 35 3.62 1.47 12.04
CA SER A 35 3.80 1.60 13.49
C SER A 35 3.05 0.52 14.28
N LEU A 36 1.82 0.19 13.87
CA LEU A 36 1.00 -0.83 14.54
C LEU A 36 1.51 -2.26 14.30
N LEU A 37 2.16 -2.50 13.16
CA LEU A 37 2.69 -3.81 12.79
C LEU A 37 4.18 -4.00 13.11
N MET A 38 4.91 -2.95 13.52
CA MET A 38 6.32 -3.08 13.91
C MET A 38 6.56 -4.14 15.01
N PRO A 39 5.74 -4.24 16.07
CA PRO A 39 5.89 -5.30 17.08
C PRO A 39 5.81 -6.72 16.50
N LEU A 40 5.04 -6.91 15.41
CA LEU A 40 4.93 -8.19 14.72
C LEU A 40 6.30 -8.68 14.24
N ARG A 41 7.18 -7.80 13.76
CA ARG A 41 8.51 -8.21 13.27
C ARG A 41 9.33 -8.92 14.35
N LYS A 42 9.34 -8.40 15.58
CA LYS A 42 10.06 -9.02 16.70
C LYS A 42 9.38 -10.32 17.14
N PHE A 43 8.07 -10.31 17.25
CA PHE A 43 7.28 -11.49 17.60
C PHE A 43 7.49 -12.64 16.62
N MET A 44 7.51 -12.35 15.32
CA MET A 44 7.73 -13.32 14.26
C MET A 44 9.09 -14.01 14.37
N LYS A 45 10.14 -13.27 14.73
CA LYS A 45 11.46 -13.87 15.00
C LYS A 45 11.41 -14.87 16.16
N LYS A 46 10.76 -14.49 17.27
CA LYS A 46 10.58 -15.36 18.45
C LYS A 46 9.71 -16.59 18.12
N MET A 47 8.65 -16.39 17.34
CA MET A 47 7.78 -17.46 16.85
C MET A 47 8.55 -18.47 16.00
N LEU A 48 9.40 -18.00 15.09
CA LEU A 48 10.21 -18.86 14.23
C LEU A 48 11.22 -19.67 15.05
N SER A 49 11.90 -19.05 16.01
CA SER A 49 12.85 -19.77 16.87
C SER A 49 12.19 -20.83 17.76
N ALA A 50 10.94 -20.60 18.17
CA ALA A 50 10.18 -21.53 19.01
C ALA A 50 9.18 -22.40 18.22
N ALA A 51 9.21 -22.37 16.89
CA ALA A 51 8.15 -22.89 16.03
C ALA A 51 7.84 -24.37 16.30
N LYS A 52 8.88 -25.21 16.45
CA LYS A 52 8.72 -26.65 16.73
C LYS A 52 7.99 -26.90 18.06
N SER A 53 8.37 -26.18 19.11
CA SER A 53 7.79 -26.33 20.44
C SER A 53 6.37 -25.80 20.50
N ILE A 54 6.12 -24.63 19.91
CA ILE A 54 4.78 -24.04 19.84
C ILE A 54 3.84 -24.95 19.03
N ALA A 55 4.34 -25.52 17.92
CA ALA A 55 3.55 -26.43 17.09
C ALA A 55 3.08 -27.70 17.82
N LYS A 56 3.76 -28.14 18.88
CA LYS A 56 3.30 -29.26 19.72
C LYS A 56 2.03 -28.92 20.50
N THR A 57 1.84 -27.65 20.85
CA THR A 57 0.68 -27.20 21.65
C THR A 57 -0.45 -26.70 20.76
N VAL A 58 -0.16 -25.92 19.72
CA VAL A 58 -1.19 -25.24 18.90
C VAL A 58 -1.39 -25.86 17.52
N GLY A 59 -0.60 -26.89 17.18
CA GLY A 59 -0.57 -27.52 15.87
C GLY A 59 0.31 -26.80 14.85
N LYS A 60 0.94 -27.59 13.97
CA LYS A 60 1.84 -27.09 12.90
C LYS A 60 1.16 -26.08 11.96
N LYS A 61 -0.11 -26.30 11.65
CA LYS A 61 -0.88 -25.44 10.73
C LYS A 61 -1.00 -24.00 11.23
N ALA A 62 -1.31 -23.81 12.52
CA ALA A 62 -1.44 -22.48 13.11
C ALA A 62 -0.11 -21.73 13.08
N VAL A 63 0.99 -22.40 13.45
CA VAL A 63 2.34 -21.82 13.40
C VAL A 63 2.74 -21.46 11.97
N ALA A 64 2.49 -22.35 11.02
CA ALA A 64 2.78 -22.10 9.60
C ALA A 64 1.99 -20.89 9.07
N GLN A 65 0.71 -20.76 9.41
CA GLN A 65 -0.12 -19.63 9.00
C GLN A 65 0.34 -18.30 9.61
N VAL A 66 0.67 -18.27 10.90
CA VAL A 66 1.22 -17.05 11.53
C VAL A 66 2.53 -16.66 10.86
N THR A 67 3.41 -17.65 10.64
CA THR A 67 4.75 -17.39 10.10
C THR A 67 4.74 -16.94 8.64
N SER A 68 3.96 -17.59 7.77
CA SER A 68 3.85 -17.20 6.37
C SER A 68 3.12 -15.86 6.20
N ALA A 69 1.92 -15.71 6.78
CA ALA A 69 1.14 -14.49 6.64
C ALA A 69 1.86 -13.28 7.25
N GLY A 70 2.49 -13.44 8.41
CA GLY A 70 3.26 -12.38 9.06
C GLY A 70 4.48 -11.95 8.24
N GLN A 71 5.22 -12.89 7.63
CA GLN A 71 6.33 -12.55 6.75
C GLN A 71 5.87 -11.82 5.49
N THR A 72 4.81 -12.31 4.84
CA THR A 72 4.22 -11.69 3.65
C THR A 72 3.77 -10.26 3.95
N VAL A 73 3.03 -10.04 5.04
CA VAL A 73 2.61 -8.71 5.49
C VAL A 73 3.83 -7.79 5.65
N LEU A 74 4.85 -8.22 6.40
CA LEU A 74 6.04 -7.39 6.65
C LEU A 74 6.81 -7.05 5.37
N SER A 75 6.91 -7.99 4.43
CA SER A 75 7.56 -7.76 3.13
C SER A 75 6.78 -6.75 2.27
N LEU A 76 5.47 -6.93 2.16
CA LEU A 76 4.61 -6.02 1.38
C LEU A 76 4.55 -4.62 2.00
N LEU A 77 4.66 -4.50 3.33
CA LEU A 77 4.74 -3.21 4.01
C LEU A 77 5.87 -2.34 3.48
N ASP A 78 7.05 -2.92 3.33
CA ASP A 78 8.23 -2.23 2.83
C ASP A 78 8.07 -1.89 1.34
N ARG A 79 7.52 -2.81 0.52
CA ARG A 79 7.30 -2.60 -0.93
C ARG A 79 6.34 -1.44 -1.22
N VAL A 80 5.20 -1.40 -0.54
CA VAL A 80 4.21 -0.32 -0.73
C VAL A 80 4.80 1.03 -0.32
N GLU A 81 5.57 1.09 0.78
CA GLU A 81 6.20 2.34 1.19
C GLU A 81 7.16 2.88 0.12
N GLN A 82 8.01 2.00 -0.42
CA GLN A 82 8.95 2.35 -1.48
C GLN A 82 8.23 2.82 -2.75
N MET A 83 7.17 2.12 -3.15
CA MET A 83 6.39 2.48 -4.34
C MET A 83 5.63 3.78 -4.16
N LEU A 84 5.04 4.04 -2.99
CA LEU A 84 4.43 5.33 -2.67
C LEU A 84 5.43 6.48 -2.79
N LYS A 85 6.65 6.32 -2.23
CA LYS A 85 7.73 7.33 -2.37
C LYS A 85 8.12 7.56 -3.83
N ALA A 86 8.29 6.49 -4.60
CA ALA A 86 8.63 6.58 -6.02
C ALA A 86 7.51 7.27 -6.81
N MET A 87 6.25 6.95 -6.52
CA MET A 87 5.08 7.51 -7.18
C MET A 87 4.92 9.00 -6.87
N ILE A 88 5.15 9.42 -5.63
CA ILE A 88 5.18 10.84 -5.25
C ILE A 88 6.24 11.58 -6.07
N LYS A 89 7.47 11.05 -6.14
CA LYS A 89 8.54 11.66 -6.95
C LYS A 89 8.15 11.76 -8.43
N LEU A 90 7.51 10.73 -8.98
CA LEU A 90 7.04 10.75 -10.36
C LEU A 90 5.95 11.82 -10.56
N GLY A 91 4.96 11.90 -9.66
CA GLY A 91 3.90 12.92 -9.72
C GLY A 91 4.47 14.33 -9.71
N GLN A 92 5.44 14.62 -8.83
CA GLN A 92 6.12 15.93 -8.80
C GLN A 92 6.81 16.23 -10.14
N ARG A 93 7.55 15.27 -10.70
CA ARG A 93 8.21 15.45 -12.01
C ARG A 93 7.22 15.72 -13.14
N ILE A 94 6.04 15.09 -13.10
CA ILE A 94 5.00 15.32 -14.10
C ILE A 94 4.52 16.78 -14.01
N LEU A 95 4.20 17.26 -12.80
CA LEU A 95 3.76 18.64 -12.57
C LEU A 95 4.84 19.65 -12.99
N ASP A 96 6.10 19.40 -12.63
CA ASP A 96 7.21 20.26 -13.03
C ASP A 96 7.38 20.30 -14.56
N THR A 97 7.17 19.16 -15.23
CA THR A 97 7.25 19.07 -16.71
C THR A 97 6.14 19.89 -17.36
N ILE A 98 4.91 19.80 -16.84
CA ILE A 98 3.77 20.58 -17.37
C ILE A 98 4.05 22.07 -17.26
N ARG A 99 4.56 22.52 -16.11
CA ARG A 99 4.79 23.95 -15.84
C ARG A 99 5.97 24.54 -16.63
N LYS A 100 6.96 23.72 -16.99
CA LYS A 100 8.21 24.20 -17.62
C LYS A 100 8.29 23.99 -19.13
N THR A 101 7.50 23.08 -19.70
CA THR A 101 7.63 22.72 -21.12
C THR A 101 6.76 23.64 -21.98
N THR A 102 7.40 24.45 -22.82
CA THR A 102 6.72 25.31 -23.79
C THR A 102 6.34 24.57 -25.08
N ASP A 103 7.12 23.56 -25.49
CA ASP A 103 6.82 22.69 -26.63
C ASP A 103 5.64 21.76 -26.31
N ARG A 104 4.49 22.07 -26.91
CA ARG A 104 3.23 21.33 -26.71
C ARG A 104 3.25 19.92 -27.30
N ALA A 105 3.90 19.71 -28.44
CA ALA A 105 3.95 18.39 -29.07
C ALA A 105 4.80 17.42 -28.25
N ARG A 106 5.94 17.89 -27.75
CA ARG A 106 6.80 17.14 -26.84
C ARG A 106 6.10 16.89 -25.51
N LEU A 107 5.42 17.89 -24.94
CA LEU A 107 4.68 17.76 -23.69
C LEU A 107 3.63 16.65 -23.75
N VAL A 108 2.76 16.64 -24.77
CA VAL A 108 1.72 15.62 -24.92
C VAL A 108 2.31 14.21 -25.02
N LYS A 109 3.38 14.03 -25.81
CA LYS A 109 4.06 12.72 -25.94
C LYS A 109 4.61 12.25 -24.59
N VAL A 110 5.28 13.13 -23.85
CA VAL A 110 5.82 12.81 -22.52
C VAL A 110 4.70 12.43 -21.56
N LEU A 111 3.61 13.21 -21.51
CA LEU A 111 2.47 12.98 -20.63
C LEU A 111 1.82 11.61 -20.85
N LYS A 112 1.61 11.21 -22.10
CA LYS A 112 1.08 9.86 -22.41
C LYS A 112 1.92 8.75 -21.79
N THR A 113 3.25 8.88 -21.82
CA THR A 113 4.17 7.89 -21.25
C THR A 113 4.19 7.94 -19.71
N VAL A 114 4.37 9.13 -19.13
CA VAL A 114 4.58 9.26 -17.67
C VAL A 114 3.28 9.04 -16.88
N VAL A 115 2.12 9.44 -17.43
CA VAL A 115 0.82 9.17 -16.82
C VAL A 115 0.53 7.66 -16.83
N ARG A 116 0.86 6.95 -17.92
CA ARG A 116 0.74 5.49 -17.97
C ARG A 116 1.55 4.83 -16.85
N LYS A 117 2.83 5.19 -16.71
CA LYS A 117 3.70 4.68 -15.63
C LYS A 117 3.12 5.00 -14.25
N TYR A 118 2.60 6.21 -14.06
CA TYR A 118 1.98 6.62 -12.80
C TYR A 118 0.77 5.75 -12.42
N VAL A 119 -0.10 5.44 -13.39
CA VAL A 119 -1.26 4.57 -13.18
C VAL A 119 -0.85 3.11 -12.94
N GLU A 120 0.18 2.62 -13.61
CA GLU A 120 0.74 1.27 -13.36
C GLU A 120 1.25 1.13 -11.92
N MET A 121 2.00 2.13 -11.41
CA MET A 121 2.42 2.16 -10.01
C MET A 121 1.23 2.20 -9.05
N PHE A 122 0.17 2.95 -9.39
CA PHE A 122 -1.08 2.95 -8.62
C PHE A 122 -1.67 1.54 -8.52
N ARG A 123 -1.78 0.83 -9.65
CA ARG A 123 -2.32 -0.55 -9.70
C ARG A 123 -1.49 -1.52 -8.85
N GLN A 124 -0.18 -1.39 -8.87
CA GLN A 124 0.70 -2.21 -8.04
C GLN A 124 0.49 -1.95 -6.55
N ILE A 125 0.43 -0.68 -6.13
CA ILE A 125 0.11 -0.31 -4.74
C ILE A 125 -1.24 -0.87 -4.33
N TRP A 126 -2.25 -0.71 -5.20
CA TRP A 126 -3.59 -1.25 -4.97
C TRP A 126 -3.56 -2.76 -4.71
N GLY A 127 -2.91 -3.53 -5.58
CA GLY A 127 -2.80 -4.98 -5.45
C GLY A 127 -2.12 -5.40 -4.15
N TRP A 128 -0.99 -4.79 -3.81
CA TRP A 128 -0.27 -5.11 -2.56
C TRP A 128 -1.06 -4.72 -1.31
N VAL A 129 -1.80 -3.61 -1.35
CA VAL A 129 -2.66 -3.22 -0.21
C VAL A 129 -3.81 -4.21 -0.02
N GLN A 130 -4.40 -4.73 -1.10
CA GLN A 130 -5.39 -5.80 -1.02
C GLN A 130 -4.78 -7.08 -0.44
N GLU A 131 -3.61 -7.48 -0.94
CA GLU A 131 -2.91 -8.67 -0.46
C GLU A 131 -2.55 -8.56 1.04
N ILE A 132 -2.06 -7.40 1.50
CA ILE A 132 -1.83 -7.17 2.93
C ILE A 132 -3.13 -7.31 3.72
N TRP A 133 -4.24 -6.77 3.22
CA TRP A 133 -5.52 -6.85 3.91
C TRP A 133 -6.01 -8.30 4.07
N GLU A 134 -5.85 -9.12 3.03
CA GLU A 134 -6.17 -10.56 3.06
C GLU A 134 -5.27 -11.31 4.03
N GLN A 135 -3.94 -11.10 3.96
CA GLN A 135 -2.97 -11.75 4.84
C GLN A 135 -3.13 -11.33 6.31
N ILE A 136 -3.53 -10.09 6.57
CA ILE A 136 -3.92 -9.63 7.91
C ILE A 136 -5.14 -10.40 8.42
N GLY A 137 -6.08 -10.77 7.55
CA GLY A 137 -7.20 -11.65 7.89
C GLY A 137 -6.75 -13.04 8.33
N VAL A 138 -5.85 -13.66 7.58
CA VAL A 138 -5.26 -14.97 7.92
C VAL A 138 -4.48 -14.89 9.24
N LEU A 139 -3.67 -13.85 9.39
CA LEU A 139 -2.87 -13.62 10.59
C LEU A 139 -3.73 -13.41 11.83
N ASP A 140 -4.81 -12.63 11.75
CA ASP A 140 -5.78 -12.42 12.83
C ASP A 140 -6.36 -13.76 13.33
N THR A 141 -6.85 -14.60 12.41
CA THR A 141 -7.38 -15.93 12.75
C THR A 141 -6.31 -16.82 13.39
N ALA A 142 -5.11 -16.88 12.83
CA ALA A 142 -4.05 -17.74 13.32
C ALA A 142 -3.51 -17.27 14.70
N LEU A 143 -3.37 -15.97 14.91
CA LEU A 143 -3.03 -15.40 16.22
C LEU A 143 -4.14 -15.63 17.25
N MET A 144 -5.41 -15.64 16.85
CA MET A 144 -6.51 -16.01 17.76
C MET A 144 -6.42 -17.47 18.21
N ILE A 145 -6.02 -18.39 17.32
CA ILE A 145 -5.77 -19.79 17.71
C ILE A 145 -4.63 -19.84 18.73
N LEU A 146 -3.51 -19.17 18.47
CA LEU A 146 -2.42 -19.08 19.46
C LEU A 146 -2.91 -18.52 20.81
N ASN A 147 -3.77 -17.51 20.77
CA ASN A 147 -4.25 -16.84 21.97
C ASN A 147 -5.11 -17.74 22.85
N ARG A 148 -5.79 -18.76 22.29
CA ARG A 148 -6.53 -19.77 23.08
C ARG A 148 -5.61 -20.62 23.95
N PHE A 149 -4.36 -20.80 23.54
CA PHE A 149 -3.35 -21.55 24.27
C PHE A 149 -2.34 -20.63 24.98
N ALA A 150 -2.62 -19.32 25.05
CA ALA A 150 -1.66 -18.33 25.55
C ALA A 150 -1.16 -18.66 26.96
N SER A 151 -2.03 -19.05 27.89
CA SER A 151 -1.65 -19.36 29.27
C SER A 151 -0.65 -20.52 29.33
N VAL A 152 -0.90 -21.61 28.59
CA VAL A 152 0.00 -22.78 28.51
C VAL A 152 1.33 -22.38 27.88
N LEU A 153 1.28 -21.65 26.76
CA LEU A 153 2.48 -21.21 26.07
C LEU A 153 3.30 -20.22 26.91
N GLN A 154 2.66 -19.38 27.74
CA GLN A 154 3.34 -18.39 28.58
C GLN A 154 4.20 -19.02 29.67
N ILE A 155 3.86 -20.21 30.15
CA ILE A 155 4.67 -20.94 31.14
C ILE A 155 6.08 -21.20 30.58
N VAL A 156 6.16 -21.58 29.30
CA VAL A 156 7.43 -21.90 28.62
C VAL A 156 8.03 -20.67 27.93
N PHE A 157 7.17 -19.77 27.44
CA PHE A 157 7.54 -18.64 26.61
C PHE A 157 6.94 -17.35 27.19
N GLY A 158 7.59 -16.76 28.18
CA GLY A 158 7.11 -15.53 28.84
C GLY A 158 6.87 -14.33 27.90
N TRP A 159 7.45 -14.33 26.70
CA TRP A 159 7.19 -13.31 25.67
C TRP A 159 5.82 -13.44 25.00
N ILE A 160 5.11 -14.57 25.14
CA ILE A 160 3.75 -14.75 24.61
C ILE A 160 2.77 -13.76 25.24
N LYS A 161 3.09 -13.14 26.38
CA LYS A 161 2.33 -11.99 26.91
C LYS A 161 2.17 -10.84 25.92
N GLU A 162 3.10 -10.68 24.97
CA GLU A 162 3.04 -9.66 23.91
C GLU A 162 1.96 -9.95 22.85
N LEU A 163 1.42 -11.18 22.81
CA LEU A 163 0.45 -11.64 21.81
C LEU A 163 -0.83 -10.80 21.79
N THR A 164 -1.34 -10.39 22.94
CA THR A 164 -2.57 -9.59 23.05
C THR A 164 -2.40 -8.21 22.41
N THR A 165 -1.26 -7.57 22.64
CA THR A 165 -0.90 -6.29 22.01
C THR A 165 -0.81 -6.44 20.48
N ILE A 166 -0.19 -7.52 20.01
CA ILE A 166 -0.03 -7.79 18.57
C ILE A 166 -1.37 -8.05 17.92
N LEU A 167 -2.21 -8.88 18.52
CA LEU A 167 -3.55 -9.16 18.04
C LEU A 167 -4.38 -7.87 17.97
N GLY A 168 -4.28 -7.01 18.99
CA GLY A 168 -4.90 -5.68 18.98
C GLY A 168 -4.40 -4.80 17.83
N GLY A 169 -3.09 -4.79 17.55
CA GLY A 169 -2.48 -4.10 16.41
C GLY A 169 -3.01 -4.61 15.07
N VAL A 170 -3.02 -5.93 14.87
CA VAL A 170 -3.49 -6.60 13.66
C VAL A 170 -4.97 -6.27 13.40
N LYS A 171 -5.84 -6.36 14.41
CA LYS A 171 -7.27 -6.02 14.29
C LYS A 171 -7.49 -4.55 13.91
N LYS A 172 -6.76 -3.62 14.55
CA LYS A 172 -6.83 -2.18 14.19
C LYS A 172 -6.42 -1.95 12.74
N VAL A 173 -5.33 -2.59 12.29
CA VAL A 173 -4.87 -2.48 10.91
C VAL A 173 -5.86 -3.07 9.93
N LYS A 174 -6.46 -4.23 10.23
CA LYS A 174 -7.53 -4.84 9.42
C LYS A 174 -8.67 -3.85 9.16
N GLY A 175 -9.12 -3.16 10.20
CA GLY A 175 -10.16 -2.14 10.10
C GLY A 175 -9.74 -0.92 9.27
N MET A 176 -8.51 -0.44 9.45
CA MET A 176 -7.96 0.66 8.65
C MET A 176 -7.83 0.28 7.19
N LEU A 177 -7.24 -0.87 6.88
CA LEU A 177 -7.01 -1.34 5.51
C LEU A 177 -8.33 -1.59 4.79
N LYS A 178 -9.38 -2.09 5.46
CA LYS A 178 -10.71 -2.22 4.85
C LYS A 178 -11.21 -0.89 4.27
N LYS A 179 -11.00 0.24 4.97
CA LYS A 179 -11.38 1.58 4.49
C LYS A 179 -10.47 2.03 3.34
N VAL A 180 -9.16 1.86 3.52
CA VAL A 180 -8.14 2.23 2.52
C VAL A 180 -8.35 1.48 1.21
N VAL A 181 -8.67 0.19 1.27
CA VAL A 181 -9.01 -0.65 0.12
C VAL A 181 -10.23 -0.03 -0.61
N LYS A 182 -11.31 0.27 0.10
CA LYS A 182 -12.46 0.90 -0.58
C LYS A 182 -12.11 2.23 -1.26
N THR A 183 -11.36 3.11 -0.59
CA THR A 183 -11.00 4.42 -1.14
C THR A 183 -10.02 4.33 -2.30
N LEU A 184 -8.92 3.56 -2.17
CA LEU A 184 -7.93 3.40 -3.24
C LEU A 184 -8.56 2.78 -4.50
N ARG A 185 -9.60 1.93 -4.38
CA ARG A 185 -10.33 1.42 -5.55
C ARG A 185 -10.97 2.55 -6.36
N LEU A 186 -11.57 3.53 -5.68
CA LEU A 186 -12.23 4.66 -6.32
C LEU A 186 -11.19 5.57 -7.00
N GLU A 187 -10.12 5.88 -6.28
CA GLU A 187 -9.02 6.68 -6.83
C GLU A 187 -8.30 6.00 -7.99
N MET A 188 -8.18 4.66 -7.96
CA MET A 188 -7.66 3.89 -9.10
C MET A 188 -8.57 4.03 -10.32
N LYS A 189 -9.90 4.05 -10.16
CA LYS A 189 -10.82 4.31 -11.27
C LYS A 189 -10.61 5.71 -11.85
N GLU A 190 -10.40 6.72 -10.99
CA GLU A 190 -10.09 8.08 -11.43
C GLU A 190 -8.75 8.14 -12.20
N ALA A 191 -7.71 7.48 -11.68
CA ALA A 191 -6.41 7.41 -12.33
C ALA A 191 -6.50 6.73 -13.71
N ILE A 192 -7.30 5.67 -13.84
CA ILE A 192 -7.55 5.00 -15.13
C ILE A 192 -8.31 5.92 -16.10
N ARG A 193 -9.28 6.71 -15.62
CA ARG A 193 -9.98 7.70 -16.45
C ARG A 193 -9.01 8.74 -16.97
N LEU A 194 -8.18 9.32 -16.09
CA LEU A 194 -7.13 10.27 -16.46
C LEU A 194 -6.20 9.70 -17.55
N LEU A 195 -5.76 8.45 -17.43
CA LEU A 195 -4.96 7.81 -18.48
C LEU A 195 -5.69 7.72 -19.82
N LYS A 196 -6.97 7.34 -19.81
CA LYS A 196 -7.78 7.27 -21.04
C LYS A 196 -7.92 8.64 -21.70
N ASP A 197 -8.12 9.69 -20.90
CA ASP A 197 -8.30 11.04 -21.40
C ASP A 197 -6.98 11.61 -21.95
N VAL A 198 -5.87 11.38 -21.25
CA VAL A 198 -4.52 11.72 -21.73
C VAL A 198 -4.19 10.99 -23.04
N ALA A 199 -4.58 9.72 -23.18
CA ALA A 199 -4.33 8.95 -24.40
C ALA A 199 -5.03 9.55 -25.63
N LYS A 200 -6.20 10.17 -25.44
CA LYS A 200 -6.98 10.84 -26.49
C LYS A 200 -6.44 12.20 -26.93
N LEU A 201 -5.48 12.78 -26.18
CA LEU A 201 -4.90 14.07 -26.55
C LEU A 201 -4.32 14.02 -27.97
N PRO A 202 -4.70 14.95 -28.86
CA PRO A 202 -4.10 15.03 -30.18
C PRO A 202 -2.62 15.37 -30.01
N VAL A 203 -1.75 14.70 -30.76
CA VAL A 203 -0.34 15.09 -30.85
C VAL A 203 -0.28 16.14 -31.96
N PRO A 204 0.02 17.42 -31.67
CA PRO A 204 0.21 18.41 -32.71
C PRO A 204 1.27 17.92 -33.70
N LYS A 205 0.92 17.88 -34.99
CA LYS A 205 1.92 17.66 -36.05
C LYS A 205 2.77 18.92 -36.07
N GLY A 206 4.07 18.81 -35.81
CA GLY A 206 4.96 19.96 -35.83
C GLY A 206 4.88 20.65 -37.20
N THR A 207 4.63 21.95 -37.17
CA THR A 207 5.05 22.89 -38.22
C THR A 207 6.50 23.24 -38.00
#